data_AF-A0A1H3QSR6-F1
#
_entry.id   AF-A0A1H3QSR6-F1
#
_cell.length_a   1.000
_cell.length_b   1.000
_cell.length_c   1.000
_cell.angle_alpha   90.00
_cell.angle_beta   90.00
_cell.angle_gamma   90.00
#
_symmetry.space_group_name_H-M   'P 1'
#
loop_
_entity.id
_entity.type
_entity.pdbx_description
1 polymer ?
#
loop_
_entity_poly.entity_id
_entity_poly.type
_entity_poly.pdbx_seq_one_letter_code
_entity_poly.pdbx_strand_id
1 'polypeptide(L)'
;MSTTDEVTMPCGLSRGCVRPERNRCPRALDRCQDDGVADILPFHQKRTPMPDREPEPLWREVLGRSLRATREEQGGRLVDIAERAGISPQYLSEIERGRKEPSSEMIAAVTGALGVDLADLLAGIAGDVRQRRGAGLAVGRRPAGPVLMAA
;
A
#
# COMPACT_ATOMS: atom_id res chain seq x y z
N MET A 1 -29.44 55.03 -55.06
CA MET A 1 -30.70 54.27 -55.06
C MET A 1 -30.39 52.84 -54.65
N SER A 2 -31.03 52.38 -53.56
CA SER A 2 -31.30 50.98 -53.13
C SER A 2 -30.10 50.08 -52.73
N THR A 3 -29.90 49.79 -51.42
CA THR A 3 -30.32 48.57 -50.64
C THR A 3 -29.68 47.27 -51.18
N THR A 4 -29.03 46.37 -50.43
CA THR A 4 -29.42 45.69 -49.17
C THR A 4 -28.24 44.87 -48.59
N ASP A 5 -28.45 44.34 -47.38
CA ASP A 5 -27.60 43.59 -46.45
C ASP A 5 -26.94 42.25 -46.89
N GLU A 6 -26.12 41.76 -45.96
CA GLU A 6 -26.01 40.36 -45.47
C GLU A 6 -24.71 39.56 -45.69
N VAL A 7 -24.10 39.29 -44.52
CA VAL A 7 -23.65 37.97 -44.02
C VAL A 7 -22.26 37.47 -44.43
N THR A 8 -21.35 37.64 -43.47
CA THR A 8 -20.19 36.80 -43.20
C THR A 8 -20.62 35.35 -42.89
N MET A 9 -20.13 34.39 -43.67
CA MET A 9 -20.07 32.97 -43.28
C MET A 9 -18.75 32.34 -43.75
N PRO A 10 -17.91 31.83 -42.84
CA PRO A 10 -16.77 31.00 -43.19
C PRO A 10 -17.15 29.53 -43.00
N CYS A 11 -17.13 28.73 -44.06
CA CYS A 11 -17.14 27.28 -43.91
C CYS A 11 -16.45 26.61 -45.10
N GLY A 12 -15.12 26.49 -45.00
CA GLY A 12 -14.33 25.60 -45.84
C GLY A 12 -14.47 24.16 -45.37
N LEU A 13 -15.47 23.44 -45.90
CA LEU A 13 -15.55 21.98 -45.82
C LEU A 13 -14.77 21.37 -46.98
N SER A 14 -13.67 20.67 -46.68
CA SER A 14 -13.02 19.77 -47.64
C SER A 14 -13.58 18.35 -47.54
N ARG A 15 -13.74 17.75 -48.72
CA ARG A 15 -14.50 16.55 -49.03
C ARG A 15 -13.76 15.30 -48.57
N GLY A 16 -14.47 14.38 -47.91
CA GLY A 16 -13.93 13.04 -47.68
C GLY A 16 -14.49 12.31 -46.46
N CYS A 17 -15.81 12.15 -46.35
CA CYS A 17 -16.39 11.08 -45.55
C CYS A 17 -17.74 10.66 -46.16
N VAL A 18 -17.74 9.46 -46.72
CA VAL A 18 -18.92 8.75 -47.22
C VAL A 18 -19.81 8.43 -46.03
N ARG A 19 -21.02 9.01 -45.98
CA ARG A 19 -22.10 8.48 -45.12
C ARG A 19 -22.46 7.07 -45.61
N PRO A 20 -22.73 6.13 -44.69
CA PRO A 20 -23.95 5.37 -44.89
C PRO A 20 -24.87 5.39 -43.68
N GLU A 21 -26.12 5.17 -44.03
CA GLU A 21 -27.36 5.30 -43.29
C GLU A 21 -27.43 4.44 -42.02
N ARG A 22 -27.91 5.07 -40.95
CA ARG A 22 -28.86 4.51 -39.97
C ARG A 22 -29.46 5.69 -39.21
N ASN A 23 -30.26 6.52 -39.89
CA ASN A 23 -30.97 7.65 -39.30
C ASN A 23 -32.10 7.20 -38.37
N ARG A 24 -31.74 6.66 -37.20
CA ARG A 24 -32.62 6.69 -36.02
C ARG A 24 -31.83 6.69 -34.70
N CYS A 25 -30.79 7.52 -34.59
CA CYS A 25 -30.42 8.05 -33.28
C CYS A 25 -31.12 9.41 -33.10
N PRO A 26 -32.19 9.50 -32.30
CA PRO A 26 -32.81 10.77 -31.96
C PRO A 26 -31.82 11.61 -31.14
N ARG A 27 -31.65 12.85 -31.60
CA ARG A 27 -30.91 13.92 -30.93
C ARG A 27 -31.42 14.10 -29.50
N ALA A 28 -30.62 13.71 -28.51
CA ALA A 28 -30.52 14.39 -27.21
C ALA A 28 -29.60 13.63 -26.23
N LEU A 29 -28.38 13.26 -26.62
CA LEU A 29 -27.27 13.03 -25.65
C LEU A 29 -25.97 13.30 -26.38
N ASP A 30 -25.75 14.58 -26.67
CA ASP A 30 -24.45 15.10 -27.04
C ASP A 30 -23.61 15.16 -25.75
N ARG A 31 -22.73 14.17 -25.57
CA ARG A 31 -21.47 14.29 -24.81
C ARG A 31 -20.66 13.00 -24.96
N CYS A 32 -19.92 12.90 -26.05
CA CYS A 32 -18.67 12.16 -26.03
C CYS A 32 -17.66 13.00 -25.23
N GLN A 33 -17.73 12.91 -23.91
CA GLN A 33 -16.71 13.44 -23.03
C GLN A 33 -15.79 12.27 -22.68
N ASP A 34 -14.82 12.01 -23.54
CA ASP A 34 -13.73 11.07 -23.25
C ASP A 34 -12.62 11.86 -22.57
N ASP A 35 -12.90 12.32 -21.34
CA ASP A 35 -11.87 12.93 -20.48
C ASP A 35 -11.11 11.76 -19.84
N GLY A 36 -10.08 11.25 -20.53
CA GLY A 36 -9.23 10.14 -20.09
C GLY A 36 -8.42 10.40 -18.81
N VAL A 37 -9.08 10.83 -17.73
CA VAL A 37 -8.54 10.86 -16.38
C VAL A 37 -8.94 9.54 -15.75
N ALA A 38 -7.99 8.62 -15.63
CA ALA A 38 -8.18 7.45 -14.78
C ALA A 38 -8.55 7.96 -13.38
N ASP A 39 -9.74 7.63 -12.90
CA ASP A 39 -10.17 7.96 -11.54
C ASP A 39 -9.11 7.45 -10.57
N ILE A 40 -8.41 8.36 -9.89
CA ILE A 40 -7.48 7.99 -8.82
C ILE A 40 -8.33 7.41 -7.70
N LEU A 41 -8.43 6.08 -7.65
CA LEU A 41 -9.07 5.39 -6.54
C LEU A 41 -8.29 5.75 -5.26
N PRO A 42 -8.91 6.43 -4.28
CA PRO A 42 -8.22 6.76 -3.05
C PRO A 42 -7.83 5.46 -2.35
N PHE A 43 -6.54 5.24 -2.12
CA PHE A 43 -6.04 4.14 -1.29
C PHE A 43 -6.54 4.33 0.15
N HIS A 44 -7.76 3.85 0.43
CA HIS A 44 -8.42 3.70 1.74
C HIS A 44 -7.79 4.55 2.85
N GLN A 45 -7.89 5.87 2.71
CA GLN A 45 -7.38 6.79 3.72
C GLN A 45 -8.42 6.85 4.84
N LYS A 46 -8.06 6.23 5.97
CA LYS A 46 -8.74 6.23 7.27
C LYS A 46 -9.99 5.35 7.34
N ARG A 47 -9.78 4.05 7.62
CA ARG A 47 -10.71 3.38 8.53
C ARG A 47 -10.77 4.23 9.80
N THR A 48 -11.95 4.66 10.23
CA THR A 48 -12.13 5.26 11.55
C THR A 48 -11.47 4.32 12.56
N PRO A 49 -10.42 4.76 13.30
CA PRO A 49 -9.78 3.90 14.26
C PRO A 49 -10.86 3.46 15.25
N MET A 50 -11.10 2.15 15.34
CA MET A 50 -11.85 1.66 16.49
C MET A 50 -11.02 2.03 17.72
N PRO A 51 -11.58 2.74 18.70
CA PRO A 51 -10.81 3.40 19.76
C PRO A 51 -9.98 2.45 20.62
N ASP A 52 -10.28 1.15 20.58
CA ASP A 52 -9.64 0.13 21.44
C ASP A 52 -8.68 -0.81 20.69
N ARG A 53 -8.42 -0.58 19.39
CA ARG A 53 -7.47 -1.41 18.62
C ARG A 53 -6.21 -0.62 18.29
N GLU A 54 -5.10 -1.07 18.85
CA GLU A 54 -3.76 -0.67 18.40
C GLU A 54 -3.66 -0.81 16.87
N PRO A 55 -3.09 0.19 16.17
CA PRO A 55 -2.91 0.12 14.73
C PRO A 55 -2.17 -1.16 14.31
N GLU A 56 -2.61 -1.77 13.22
CA GLU A 56 -1.88 -2.91 12.66
C GLU A 56 -0.47 -2.46 12.24
N PRO A 57 0.58 -3.17 12.66
CA PRO A 57 1.95 -2.74 12.38
C PRO A 57 2.24 -2.81 10.88
N LEU A 58 3.14 -1.93 10.44
CA LEU A 58 3.52 -1.87 9.04
C LEU A 58 4.46 -3.03 8.68
N TRP A 59 4.43 -3.45 7.42
CA TRP A 59 5.24 -4.54 6.90
C TRP A 59 6.74 -4.38 7.24
N ARG A 60 7.34 -3.22 6.92
CA ARG A 60 8.74 -2.92 7.24
C ARG A 60 9.09 -3.07 8.73
N GLU A 61 8.15 -2.80 9.62
CA GLU A 61 8.39 -2.84 11.07
C GLU A 61 8.40 -4.28 11.57
N VAL A 62 7.46 -5.11 11.10
CA VAL A 62 7.43 -6.53 11.48
C VAL A 62 8.60 -7.28 10.84
N LEU A 63 8.91 -6.99 9.58
CA LEU A 63 10.07 -7.52 8.88
C LEU A 63 11.37 -7.17 9.60
N GLY A 64 11.60 -5.89 9.88
CA GLY A 64 12.81 -5.41 10.56
C GLY A 64 13.02 -6.04 11.93
N ARG A 65 11.96 -6.14 12.74
CA ARG A 65 12.01 -6.82 14.03
C ARG A 65 12.35 -8.30 13.90
N SER A 66 11.75 -9.00 12.93
CA SER A 66 12.02 -10.42 12.72
C SER A 66 13.47 -10.65 12.29
N LEU A 67 13.99 -9.86 11.34
CA LEU A 67 15.39 -9.94 10.91
C LEU A 67 16.36 -9.69 12.07
N ARG A 68 16.06 -8.68 12.90
CA ARG A 68 16.86 -8.37 14.09
C ARG A 68 16.84 -9.51 15.10
N ALA A 69 15.67 -10.08 15.39
CA ALA A 69 15.53 -11.21 16.31
C ALA A 69 16.35 -12.41 15.82
N THR A 70 16.19 -12.79 14.56
CA THR A 70 16.97 -13.86 13.94
C THR A 70 18.48 -13.61 14.04
N ARG A 71 18.94 -12.38 13.78
CA ARG A 71 20.36 -12.03 13.92
C ARG A 71 20.84 -12.16 15.36
N GLU A 72 20.08 -11.64 16.33
CA GLU A 72 20.43 -11.67 17.75
C GLU A 72 20.42 -13.10 18.31
N GLU A 73 19.47 -13.93 17.91
CA GLU A 73 19.39 -15.37 18.26
C GLU A 73 20.62 -16.15 17.78
N GLN A 74 21.14 -15.81 16.60
CA GLN A 74 22.36 -16.40 16.05
C GLN A 74 23.65 -15.78 16.65
N GLY A 75 23.55 -14.77 17.51
CA GLY A 75 24.70 -14.03 18.04
C GLY A 75 25.46 -13.20 16.99
N GLY A 76 24.84 -12.94 15.83
CA GLY A 76 25.47 -12.25 14.71
C GLY A 76 25.65 -10.75 14.97
N ARG A 77 26.85 -10.21 14.67
CA ARG A 77 27.06 -8.76 14.74
C ARG A 77 26.45 -8.10 13.50
N LEU A 78 25.86 -6.93 13.70
CA LEU A 78 25.22 -6.15 12.64
C LEU A 78 26.17 -5.86 11.47
N VAL A 79 27.44 -5.56 11.77
CA VAL A 79 28.47 -5.31 10.74
C VAL A 79 28.75 -6.54 9.88
N ASP A 80 28.88 -7.72 10.49
CA ASP A 80 29.21 -8.96 9.79
C ASP A 80 28.07 -9.38 8.83
N ILE A 81 26.81 -9.21 9.25
CA ILE A 81 25.65 -9.51 8.41
C ILE A 81 25.51 -8.50 7.27
N ALA A 82 25.72 -7.21 7.56
CA ALA A 82 25.66 -6.17 6.53
C ALA A 82 26.73 -6.40 5.44
N GLU A 83 27.95 -6.76 5.82
CA GLU A 83 29.03 -7.12 4.89
C GLU A 83 28.63 -8.32 4.02
N ARG A 84 28.13 -9.40 4.62
CA ARG A 84 27.69 -10.59 3.87
C ARG A 84 26.51 -10.31 2.93
N ALA A 85 25.63 -9.38 3.31
CA ALA A 85 24.51 -8.95 2.49
C ALA A 85 24.89 -7.89 1.43
N GLY A 86 26.14 -7.39 1.44
CA GLY A 86 26.60 -6.38 0.50
C GLY A 86 25.97 -4.99 0.69
N ILE A 87 25.56 -4.66 1.91
CA ILE A 87 24.92 -3.37 2.26
C ILE A 87 25.66 -2.68 3.40
N SER A 88 25.39 -1.38 3.60
CA SER A 88 26.01 -0.69 4.73
C SER A 88 25.38 -1.12 6.07
N PRO A 89 26.17 -1.18 7.16
CA PRO A 89 25.65 -1.46 8.50
C PRO A 89 24.55 -0.46 8.92
N GLN A 90 24.69 0.80 8.54
CA GLN A 90 23.66 1.82 8.77
C GLN A 90 22.35 1.45 8.07
N TYR A 91 22.40 1.01 6.81
CA TYR A 91 21.20 0.64 6.07
C TYR A 91 20.51 -0.58 6.68
N LEU A 92 21.26 -1.62 7.06
CA LEU A 92 20.71 -2.77 7.79
C LEU A 92 20.05 -2.34 9.11
N SER A 93 20.68 -1.43 9.85
CA SER A 93 20.11 -0.88 11.08
C SER A 93 18.80 -0.12 10.83
N GLU A 94 18.70 0.67 9.76
CA GLU A 94 17.44 1.34 9.38
C GLU A 94 16.34 0.33 9.02
N ILE A 95 16.69 -0.77 8.36
CA ILE A 95 15.76 -1.87 8.07
C ILE A 95 15.28 -2.53 9.35
N GLU A 96 16.20 -2.94 10.24
CA GLU A 96 15.87 -3.60 11.52
C GLU A 96 14.95 -2.76 12.42
N ARG A 97 15.07 -1.43 12.31
CA ARG A 97 14.23 -0.47 13.03
C ARG A 97 12.92 -0.13 12.31
N GLY A 98 12.64 -0.71 11.15
CA GLY A 98 11.44 -0.45 10.34
C GLY A 98 11.37 0.97 9.80
N ARG A 99 12.52 1.61 9.54
CA ARG A 99 12.60 2.98 9.03
C ARG A 99 12.71 3.04 7.50
N LYS A 100 13.07 1.91 6.87
CA LYS A 100 13.20 1.77 5.42
C LYS A 100 12.32 0.63 4.91
N GLU A 101 11.83 0.80 3.69
CA GLU A 101 11.17 -0.25 2.91
C GLU A 101 12.25 -0.92 2.05
N PRO A 102 12.76 -2.10 2.43
CA PRO A 102 13.74 -2.82 1.62
C PRO A 102 13.07 -3.35 0.35
N SER A 103 13.79 -3.33 -0.78
CA SER A 103 13.34 -4.01 -2.00
C SER A 103 13.36 -5.53 -1.80
N SER A 104 12.67 -6.26 -2.67
CA SER A 104 12.67 -7.73 -2.64
C SER A 104 14.07 -8.32 -2.75
N GLU A 105 14.94 -7.70 -3.56
CA GLU A 105 16.35 -8.10 -3.72
C GLU A 105 17.13 -7.89 -2.41
N MET A 106 16.87 -6.79 -1.69
CA MET A 106 17.52 -6.55 -0.40
C MET A 106 17.04 -7.53 0.67
N ILE A 107 15.77 -7.90 0.66
CA ILE A 107 15.25 -8.94 1.55
C ILE A 107 15.94 -10.28 1.25
N ALA A 108 16.08 -10.65 -0.02
CA ALA A 108 16.78 -11.86 -0.43
C ALA A 108 18.27 -11.84 0.01
N ALA A 109 18.95 -10.70 -0.17
CA ALA A 109 20.35 -10.55 0.25
C ALA A 109 20.52 -10.71 1.77
N VAL A 110 19.65 -10.08 2.57
CA VAL A 110 19.74 -10.15 4.04
C VAL A 110 19.35 -11.53 4.57
N THR A 111 18.30 -12.16 4.03
CA THR A 111 17.91 -13.53 4.42
C THR A 111 18.97 -14.56 4.06
N GLY A 112 19.58 -14.46 2.87
CA GLY A 112 20.75 -15.25 2.49
C GLY A 112 21.95 -15.01 3.41
N ALA A 113 22.21 -13.76 3.79
CA ALA A 113 23.23 -13.42 4.78
C ALA A 113 22.90 -13.88 6.21
N LEU A 114 21.64 -14.18 6.54
CA LEU A 114 21.27 -14.79 7.82
C LEU A 114 21.19 -16.32 7.73
N GLY A 115 21.30 -16.90 6.52
CA GLY A 115 21.14 -18.32 6.29
C GLY A 115 19.73 -18.83 6.59
N VAL A 116 18.72 -17.98 6.46
CA VAL A 116 17.31 -18.33 6.71
C VAL A 116 16.52 -18.34 5.42
N ASP A 117 15.58 -19.28 5.31
CA ASP A 117 14.66 -19.32 4.19
C ASP A 117 13.60 -18.21 4.29
N LEU A 118 13.22 -17.64 3.14
CA LEU A 118 12.24 -16.57 3.08
C LEU A 118 10.85 -17.04 3.57
N ALA A 119 10.46 -18.28 3.27
CA ALA A 119 9.17 -18.83 3.69
C ALA A 119 9.09 -18.96 5.21
N ASP A 120 10.18 -19.42 5.86
CA ASP A 120 10.25 -19.55 7.31
C ASP A 120 10.18 -18.19 7.99
N LEU A 121 10.90 -17.19 7.46
CA LEU A 121 10.82 -15.81 7.94
C LEU A 121 9.38 -15.27 7.86
N LEU A 122 8.71 -15.46 6.72
CA LEU A 122 7.34 -15.00 6.49
C LEU A 122 6.34 -15.71 7.42
N ALA A 123 6.51 -17.02 7.64
CA ALA A 123 5.70 -17.79 8.57
C ALA A 123 5.83 -17.26 10.00
N GLY A 124 7.06 -16.97 10.45
CA GLY A 124 7.35 -16.34 11.74
C GLY A 124 6.68 -14.98 11.88
N ILE A 125 6.86 -14.09 10.90
CA ILE A 125 6.21 -12.77 10.88
C ILE A 125 4.69 -12.88 10.97
N ALA A 126 4.08 -13.80 10.22
CA ALA A 126 2.65 -14.01 10.26
C ALA A 126 2.17 -14.51 11.64
N GLY A 127 2.97 -15.36 12.31
CA GLY A 127 2.76 -15.76 13.69
C GLY A 127 2.78 -14.57 14.65
N ASP A 128 3.81 -13.75 14.59
CA ASP A 128 3.99 -12.55 15.43
C ASP A 128 2.84 -11.55 15.29
N VAL A 129 2.41 -11.27 14.06
CA VAL A 129 1.30 -10.36 13.79
C VAL A 129 0.00 -10.89 14.37
N ARG A 130 -0.26 -12.20 14.23
CA ARG A 130 -1.44 -12.86 14.84
C ARG A 130 -1.40 -12.78 16.36
N GLN A 131 -0.23 -13.01 16.97
CA GLN A 131 -0.07 -12.96 18.42
C GLN A 131 -0.33 -11.56 18.98
N ARG A 132 0.20 -10.51 18.33
CA ARG A 132 -0.06 -9.11 18.72
C ARG A 132 -1.55 -8.73 18.65
N ARG A 133 -2.25 -9.19 17.61
CA ARG A 133 -3.71 -9.01 17.50
C ARG A 133 -4.47 -9.72 18.63
N GLY A 134 -4.03 -10.92 19.02
CA GLY A 134 -4.62 -11.68 20.13
C GLY A 134 -4.39 -11.02 21.50
N ALA A 135 -3.20 -10.46 21.73
CA ALA A 135 -2.86 -9.77 22.98
C ALA A 135 -3.73 -8.52 23.22
N GLY A 136 -4.06 -7.77 22.17
CA GLY A 136 -4.97 -6.61 22.28
C GLY A 136 -6.40 -6.97 22.70
N LEU A 137 -6.89 -8.16 22.36
CA LEU A 137 -8.21 -8.65 22.80
C LEU A 137 -8.24 -9.06 24.28
N ALA A 138 -7.11 -9.46 24.86
CA ALA A 138 -7.02 -9.87 26.26
C ALA A 138 -7.03 -8.66 27.22
N VAL A 139 -6.44 -7.53 26.82
CA VAL A 139 -6.34 -6.31 27.66
C VAL A 139 -7.69 -5.59 27.82
N GLY A 140 -8.66 -5.83 26.92
CA GLY A 140 -10.01 -5.28 27.02
C GLY A 140 -10.94 -5.95 28.03
N ARG A 141 -10.56 -7.09 28.64
CA ARG A 141 -11.39 -7.78 29.62
C ARG A 141 -11.12 -7.21 31.02
N ARG A 142 -11.65 -6.03 31.33
CA ARG A 142 -11.88 -5.65 32.72
C ARG A 142 -12.76 -6.76 33.36
N PRO A 143 -12.37 -7.37 34.49
CA PRO A 143 -13.29 -8.24 35.19
C PRO A 143 -14.47 -7.38 35.66
N ALA A 144 -15.61 -7.52 34.97
CA ALA A 144 -16.86 -6.93 35.39
C ALA A 144 -17.38 -7.74 36.59
N GLY A 145 -16.93 -7.39 37.79
CA GLY A 145 -17.48 -7.94 39.01
C GLY A 145 -16.68 -7.55 40.25
N PRO A 146 -17.33 -7.09 41.34
CA PRO A 146 -16.66 -6.95 42.62
C PRO A 146 -16.28 -8.35 43.12
N VAL A 147 -14.99 -8.62 43.25
CA VAL A 147 -14.49 -9.80 43.95
C VAL A 147 -14.74 -9.56 45.43
N LEU A 148 -15.76 -10.20 45.98
CA LEU A 148 -16.03 -10.23 47.41
C LEU A 148 -14.93 -11.07 48.06
N MET A 149 -13.98 -10.43 48.74
CA MET A 149 -13.02 -11.13 49.61
C MET A 149 -13.74 -11.44 50.93
N ALA A 150 -14.10 -12.70 51.15
CA ALA A 150 -14.57 -13.18 52.45
C ALA A 150 -13.36 -13.28 53.39
N ALA A 151 -13.52 -12.73 54.60
CA ALA A 151 -12.58 -12.82 55.72
C ALA A 151 -13.15 -13.75 56.80
#